data_AF-A0A101UBR6-F1
#
_entry.id   AF-A0A101UBR6-F1
#
_cell.length_a   1.000
_cell.length_b   1.000
_cell.length_c   1.000
_cell.angle_alpha   90.00
_cell.angle_beta   90.00
_cell.angle_gamma   90.00
#
_symmetry.space_group_name_H-M   'P 1'
#
loop_
_entity.id
_entity.type
_entity.pdbx_description
1 polymer ?
#
loop_
_entity_poly.entity_id
_entity_poly.type
_entity_poly.pdbx_seq_one_letter_code
_entity_poly.pdbx_strand_id
1 'polypeptide(L)'
;MSVSPAWELRENGDPAATWFDVRLTFPDGAGVDLLAVVSGGCVSFEDVRARPPLSLVDLTELADWIEGPLFDSCAGASGTQAEPGAAAAGGARRARPAWPRGSEGRRLVAQEYRAAQQQGADPVLAVMSATGHSRRASLRLIAQARDAGYLAPRHAKG
;
A
#
# COMPACT_ATOMS: atom_id res chain seq x y z
N MET A 1 6.84 -2.76 13.35
CA MET A 1 6.13 -1.59 12.82
C MET A 1 4.83 -1.45 13.60
N SER A 2 4.49 -0.23 14.01
CA SER A 2 3.22 0.10 14.66
C SER A 2 2.64 1.38 14.05
N VAL A 3 1.31 1.43 13.98
CA VAL A 3 0.54 2.62 13.62
C VAL A 3 -0.50 2.80 14.71
N SER A 4 -0.58 3.99 15.28
CA SER A 4 -1.58 4.33 16.29
C SER A 4 -2.21 5.68 16.00
N PRO A 5 -3.54 5.82 16.14
CA PRO A 5 -4.17 7.14 16.05
C PRO A 5 -3.64 8.02 17.19
N ALA A 6 -3.28 9.25 16.86
CA ALA A 6 -2.74 10.22 17.80
C ALA A 6 -3.82 11.26 18.17
N TRP A 7 -4.51 11.80 17.16
CA TRP A 7 -5.57 12.79 17.33
C TRP A 7 -6.48 12.85 16.09
N GLU A 8 -7.70 13.35 16.28
CA GLU A 8 -8.70 13.50 15.22
C GLU A 8 -9.34 14.89 15.30
N LEU A 9 -9.35 15.59 14.18
CA LEU A 9 -10.10 16.81 13.98
C LEU A 9 -11.45 16.46 13.35
N ARG A 10 -12.54 16.92 13.98
CA ARG A 10 -13.90 16.74 13.46
C ARG A 10 -14.50 18.09 13.10
N GLU A 11 -15.09 18.18 11.91
CA GLU A 11 -15.84 19.34 11.47
C GLU A 11 -17.29 18.91 11.22
N ASN A 12 -18.26 19.63 11.80
CA ASN A 12 -19.68 19.33 11.65
C ASN A 12 -20.08 17.89 12.04
N GLY A 13 -19.28 17.22 12.87
CA GLY A 13 -19.51 15.83 13.28
C GLY A 13 -18.82 14.79 12.40
N ASP A 14 -18.25 15.17 11.26
CA ASP A 14 -17.50 14.28 10.38
C ASP A 14 -15.99 14.40 10.63
N PRO A 15 -15.21 13.31 10.49
CA PRO A 15 -13.75 13.37 10.60
C PRO A 15 -13.17 14.18 9.43
N ALA A 16 -12.63 15.37 9.74
CA ALA A 16 -12.01 16.25 8.76
C ALA A 16 -10.55 15.88 8.51
N ALA A 17 -9.83 15.48 9.57
CA ALA A 17 -8.47 15.00 9.49
C ALA A 17 -8.12 14.10 10.68
N THR A 18 -7.35 13.04 10.44
CA THR A 18 -6.88 12.13 11.49
C THR A 18 -5.36 12.01 11.42
N TRP A 19 -4.70 12.14 12.57
CA TRP A 19 -3.27 12.02 12.71
C TRP A 19 -2.89 10.67 13.28
N PHE A 20 -1.81 10.12 12.75
CA PHE A 20 -1.28 8.81 13.12
C PHE A 20 0.20 8.93 13.46
N ASP A 21 0.56 8.38 14.61
CA ASP A 21 1.94 8.09 14.94
C ASP A 21 2.32 6.76 14.29
N VAL A 22 3.36 6.80 13.46
CA VAL A 22 3.89 5.63 12.76
C VAL A 22 5.32 5.39 13.23
N ARG A 23 5.58 4.18 13.73
CA ARG A 23 6.92 3.75 14.16
C ARG A 23 7.38 2.53 13.38
N LEU A 24 8.55 2.67 12.76
CA LEU A 24 9.29 1.61 12.09
C LEU A 24 10.56 1.33 12.89
N THR A 25 10.81 0.06 13.15
CA THR A 25 12.00 -0.43 13.85
C THR A 25 12.58 -1.57 13.03
N PHE A 26 13.86 -1.45 12.69
CA PHE A 26 14.59 -2.42 11.88
C PHE A 26 15.50 -3.28 12.77
N PRO A 27 15.84 -4.51 12.36
CA PRO A 27 16.66 -5.42 13.17
C PRO A 27 18.08 -4.91 13.47
N ASP A 28 18.59 -4.01 12.64
CA ASP A 28 19.89 -3.34 12.79
C ASP A 28 19.86 -2.17 13.79
N GLY A 29 18.71 -1.92 14.43
CA GLY A 29 18.51 -0.80 15.34
C GLY A 29 18.16 0.50 14.64
N ALA A 30 18.03 0.53 13.31
CA ALA A 30 17.50 1.68 12.62
C ALA A 30 16.04 1.90 13.00
N GLY A 31 15.61 3.16 13.04
CA GLY A 31 14.26 3.54 13.40
C GLY A 31 13.78 4.77 12.64
N VAL A 32 12.50 4.77 12.32
CA VAL A 32 11.81 5.93 11.74
C VAL A 32 10.52 6.16 12.52
N ASP A 33 10.37 7.35 13.08
CA ASP A 33 9.14 7.88 13.64
C ASP A 33 8.56 8.90 12.66
N LEU A 34 7.26 8.81 12.37
CA LEU A 34 6.55 9.64 11.42
C LEU A 34 5.22 10.07 12.00
N LEU A 35 4.87 11.34 11.80
CA LEU A 35 3.51 11.86 11.98
C LEU A 35 2.83 11.97 10.61
N ALA A 36 1.82 11.13 10.38
CA ALA A 36 1.04 11.12 9.15
C ALA A 36 -0.35 11.69 9.39
N VAL A 37 -0.88 12.43 8.40
CA VAL A 37 -2.23 13.01 8.45
C VAL A 37 -3.03 12.47 7.28
N VAL A 38 -4.25 12.03 7.55
CA VAL A 38 -5.21 11.62 6.53
C VAL A 38 -6.34 12.62 6.49
N SER A 39 -6.51 13.32 5.36
CA SER A 39 -7.57 14.30 5.16
C SER A 39 -7.94 14.42 3.68
N GLY A 40 -9.22 14.57 3.37
CA GLY A 40 -9.69 14.80 2.00
C GLY A 40 -9.28 13.73 0.98
N GLY A 41 -9.09 12.47 1.43
CA GLY A 41 -8.60 11.38 0.58
C GLY A 41 -7.09 11.41 0.29
N CYS A 42 -6.36 12.32 0.92
CA CYS A 42 -4.91 12.46 0.80
C CYS A 42 -4.22 12.03 2.11
N VAL A 43 -2.94 11.65 1.98
CA VAL A 43 -2.04 11.45 3.12
C VAL A 43 -0.90 12.46 3.01
N SER A 44 -0.64 13.21 4.08
CA SER A 44 0.52 14.10 4.22
C SER A 44 1.41 13.68 5.38
N PHE A 45 2.70 13.97 5.27
CA PHE A 45 3.68 13.76 6.34
C PHE A 45 4.01 15.11 6.95
N GLU A 46 3.79 15.27 8.25
CA GLU A 46 4.05 16.53 8.95
C GLU A 46 5.38 16.54 9.70
N ASP A 47 5.83 15.40 10.22
CA ASP A 47 7.15 15.25 10.82
C ASP A 47 7.74 13.87 10.54
N VAL A 48 9.02 13.79 10.18
CA VAL A 48 9.75 12.53 9.93
C VAL A 48 11.08 12.58 10.68
N ARG A 49 11.28 11.62 11.58
CA ARG A 49 12.53 11.48 12.36
C ARG A 49 13.11 10.11 12.11
N ALA A 50 14.37 10.05 11.72
CA ALA A 50 15.03 8.79 11.45
C ALA A 50 16.42 8.72 12.09
N ARG A 51 16.78 7.50 12.50
CA ARG A 51 18.12 7.16 12.97
C ARG A 51 18.52 5.83 12.34
N PRO A 52 19.57 5.79 11.49
CA PRO A 52 20.34 6.92 10.96
C PRO A 52 19.49 7.85 10.06
N PRO A 53 20.00 9.04 9.67
CA PRO A 53 19.30 9.93 8.74
C PRO A 53 18.91 9.23 7.44
N LEU A 54 17.68 9.45 6.98
CA LEU A 54 17.19 8.90 5.71
C LEU A 54 17.70 9.71 4.52
N SER A 55 17.98 9.02 3.42
CA SER A 55 18.16 9.69 2.13
C SER A 55 16.80 10.07 1.53
N LEU A 56 16.82 10.96 0.51
CA LEU A 56 15.60 11.29 -0.24
C LEU A 56 15.01 10.09 -0.97
N VAL A 57 15.85 9.12 -1.38
CA VAL A 57 15.39 7.89 -2.03
C VAL A 57 14.64 7.03 -1.02
N ASP A 58 15.20 6.83 0.17
CA ASP A 58 14.58 6.03 1.24
C ASP A 58 13.28 6.67 1.74
N LEU A 59 13.18 8.01 1.73
CA LEU A 59 11.93 8.70 2.05
C LEU A 59 10.81 8.36 1.05
N THR A 60 11.14 8.09 -0.22
CA THR A 60 10.14 7.65 -1.20
C THR A 60 9.73 6.19 -1.02
N GLU A 61 10.61 5.36 -0.47
CA GLU A 61 10.30 3.97 -0.12
C GLU A 61 9.48 3.89 1.17
N LEU A 62 9.67 4.83 2.09
CA LEU A 62 8.89 4.96 3.32
C LEU A 62 7.38 4.96 3.05
N ALA A 63 6.94 5.69 2.02
CA ALA A 63 5.54 5.76 1.62
C ALA A 63 4.95 4.37 1.31
N ASP A 64 5.71 3.51 0.65
CA ASP A 64 5.27 2.15 0.30
C ASP A 64 5.19 1.25 1.55
N TRP A 65 6.03 1.48 2.56
CA TRP A 65 6.03 0.68 3.79
C TRP A 65 4.85 1.01 4.70
N ILE A 66 4.38 2.25 4.69
CA ILE A 66 3.33 2.74 5.59
C ILE A 66 1.92 2.69 4.97
N GLU A 67 1.79 2.60 3.64
CA GLU A 67 0.50 2.64 2.93
C GLU A 67 -0.49 1.61 3.48
N GLY A 68 -0.08 0.34 3.54
CA GLY A 68 -0.94 -0.74 4.03
C GLY A 68 -1.38 -0.54 5.49
N PRO A 69 -0.46 -0.35 6.44
CA PRO A 69 -0.84 -0.22 7.86
C PRO A 69 -1.63 1.06 8.19
N LEU A 70 -1.40 2.15 7.46
CA LEU A 70 -2.25 3.34 7.54
C LEU A 70 -3.66 3.03 7.02
N PHE A 71 -3.76 2.34 5.87
CA PHE A 71 -5.06 1.92 5.32
C PHE A 71 -5.85 1.05 6.30
N ASP A 72 -5.20 0.06 6.92
CA ASP A 72 -5.83 -0.82 7.90
C ASP A 72 -6.31 -0.05 9.14
N SER A 73 -5.53 0.94 9.59
CA SER A 73 -5.86 1.78 10.75
C SER A 73 -7.06 2.70 10.46
N CYS A 74 -7.14 3.27 9.25
CA CYS A 74 -8.29 4.05 8.81
C CYS A 74 -9.56 3.20 8.69
N ALA A 75 -9.44 1.95 8.22
CA ALA A 75 -10.57 1.03 8.11
C ALA A 75 -11.10 0.58 9.49
N GLY A 76 -10.21 0.40 10.47
CA GLY A 76 -10.57 0.01 11.84
C GLY A 76 -11.22 1.12 12.68
N ALA A 77 -11.02 2.40 12.32
CA ALA A 77 -11.66 3.54 12.98
C ALA A 77 -13.14 3.71 12.58
N SER A 78 -13.56 3.09 11.48
CA SER A 78 -14.95 3.13 11.00
C SER A 78 -15.76 1.99 11.61
N GLY A 79 -15.96 2.04 12.92
CA GLY A 79 -16.86 1.15 13.64
C GLY A 79 -18.33 1.47 13.33
N THR A 80 -18.85 1.01 12.19
CA THR A 80 -20.29 0.90 11.96
C THR A 80 -20.64 -0.56 11.69
N GLN A 81 -21.27 -1.16 12.68
CA GLN A 81 -21.93 -2.46 12.65
C GLN A 81 -22.97 -2.46 11.52
N ALA A 82 -22.71 -3.21 10.44
CA ALA A 82 -23.62 -3.31 9.31
C ALA A 82 -24.66 -4.42 9.57
N GLU A 83 -25.89 -4.01 9.91
CA GLU A 83 -27.10 -4.85 9.81
C GLU A 83 -27.39 -5.17 8.32
N PRO A 84 -27.87 -6.37 7.99
CA PRO A 84 -28.02 -6.80 6.60
C PRO A 84 -29.39 -6.40 6.04
N GLY A 85 -29.44 -5.43 5.13
CA GLY A 85 -30.61 -5.25 4.28
C GLY A 85 -30.80 -3.88 3.67
N ALA A 86 -30.31 -3.70 2.44
CA ALA A 86 -31.00 -3.04 1.33
C ALA A 86 -29.98 -2.74 0.23
N ALA A 87 -30.07 -3.50 -0.86
CA ALA A 87 -29.26 -3.30 -2.05
C ALA A 87 -29.74 -2.05 -2.83
N ALA A 88 -28.83 -1.09 -3.05
CA ALA A 88 -28.88 -0.21 -4.21
C ALA A 88 -27.47 0.31 -4.56
N ALA A 89 -26.91 -0.28 -5.64
CA ALA A 89 -25.96 0.31 -6.58
C ALA A 89 -24.73 1.07 -6.02
N GLY A 90 -23.83 0.35 -5.37
CA GLY A 90 -22.43 0.74 -5.22
C GLY A 90 -21.59 -0.54 -5.28
N GLY A 91 -20.93 -0.78 -6.41
CA GLY A 91 -20.29 -2.05 -6.73
C GLY A 91 -19.54 -2.64 -5.55
N ALA A 92 -19.96 -3.84 -5.13
CA ALA A 92 -19.29 -4.64 -4.14
C ALA A 92 -17.80 -4.75 -4.50
N ARG A 93 -16.98 -3.91 -3.88
CA ARG A 93 -15.56 -4.19 -3.69
C ARG A 93 -15.53 -5.38 -2.76
N ARG A 94 -15.69 -6.57 -3.35
CA ARG A 94 -15.41 -7.86 -2.70
C ARG A 94 -14.19 -7.63 -1.85
N ALA A 95 -14.27 -7.98 -0.57
CA ALA A 95 -13.14 -8.01 0.35
C ALA A 95 -12.00 -8.73 -0.37
N ARG A 96 -11.12 -7.94 -0.98
CA ARG A 96 -10.07 -8.46 -1.82
C ARG A 96 -9.04 -8.98 -0.85
N PRO A 97 -8.59 -10.24 -0.97
CA PRO A 97 -7.61 -10.77 -0.04
C PRO A 97 -6.41 -9.83 0.02
N ALA A 98 -5.99 -9.49 1.24
CA ALA A 98 -4.81 -8.69 1.47
C ALA A 98 -3.64 -9.35 0.70
N TRP A 99 -3.02 -8.61 -0.21
CA TRP A 99 -1.98 -9.18 -1.06
C TRP A 99 -0.81 -9.63 -0.17
N PRO A 100 -0.32 -10.88 -0.30
CA PRO A 100 0.79 -11.37 0.50
C PRO A 100 2.02 -10.50 0.31
N ARG A 101 2.76 -10.24 1.40
CA ARG A 101 4.03 -9.48 1.33
C ARG A 101 5.20 -10.41 1.01
N GLY A 102 6.33 -9.83 0.62
CA GLY A 102 7.58 -10.57 0.44
C GLY A 102 7.60 -11.50 -0.78
N SER A 103 8.20 -12.69 -0.62
CA SER A 103 8.42 -13.62 -1.74
C SER A 103 7.12 -14.14 -2.36
N GLU A 104 6.09 -14.37 -1.54
CA GLU A 104 4.77 -14.84 -1.98
C GLU A 104 4.05 -13.78 -2.82
N GLY A 105 4.09 -12.51 -2.38
CA GLY A 105 3.56 -11.39 -3.17
C GLY A 105 4.24 -11.23 -4.52
N ARG A 106 5.57 -11.39 -4.58
CA ARG A 106 6.34 -11.34 -5.83
C ARG A 106 5.99 -12.49 -6.78
N ARG A 107 5.73 -13.69 -6.25
CA ARG A 107 5.28 -14.84 -7.05
C ARG A 107 3.90 -14.60 -7.65
N LEU A 108 2.96 -14.06 -6.87
CA LEU A 108 1.62 -13.74 -7.35
C LEU A 108 1.66 -12.63 -8.41
N VAL A 109 2.44 -11.58 -8.21
CA VAL A 109 2.63 -10.53 -9.24
C VAL A 109 3.17 -11.13 -10.54
N ALA A 110 4.13 -12.05 -10.44
CA ALA A 110 4.68 -12.73 -11.60
C ALA A 110 3.68 -13.69 -12.27
N GLN A 111 2.77 -14.30 -11.52
CA GLN A 111 1.68 -15.12 -12.08
C GLN A 111 0.71 -14.25 -12.87
N GLU A 112 0.19 -13.17 -12.28
CA GLU A 112 -0.74 -12.25 -12.96
C GLU A 112 -0.13 -11.64 -14.21
N TYR A 113 1.13 -11.20 -14.11
CA TYR A 113 1.88 -10.67 -15.24
C TYR A 113 1.99 -11.69 -16.39
N ARG A 114 2.35 -12.94 -16.10
CA ARG A 114 2.47 -13.99 -17.13
C ARG A 114 1.13 -14.42 -17.69
N ALA A 115 0.10 -14.53 -16.85
CA ALA A 115 -1.24 -14.89 -17.29
C ALA A 115 -1.77 -13.87 -18.31
N ALA A 116 -1.58 -12.57 -18.02
CA ALA A 116 -1.93 -11.51 -18.96
C ALA A 116 -1.11 -11.57 -20.26
N GLN A 117 0.20 -11.83 -20.17
CA GLN A 117 1.04 -12.01 -21.37
C GLN A 117 0.56 -13.18 -22.25
N GLN A 118 0.23 -14.32 -21.65
CA GLN A 118 -0.27 -15.50 -22.37
C GLN A 118 -1.63 -15.24 -23.03
N GLN A 119 -2.43 -14.36 -22.44
CA GLN A 119 -3.74 -13.93 -22.95
C GLN A 119 -3.65 -12.76 -23.95
N GLY A 120 -2.45 -12.21 -24.21
CA GLY A 120 -2.27 -11.04 -25.06
C GLY A 120 -2.81 -9.73 -24.46
N ALA A 121 -3.10 -9.70 -23.16
CA ALA A 121 -3.59 -8.51 -22.44
C ALA A 121 -2.43 -7.63 -21.93
N ASP A 122 -2.72 -6.39 -21.52
CA ASP A 122 -1.72 -5.53 -20.88
C ASP A 122 -1.39 -6.05 -19.48
N PRO A 123 -0.15 -6.55 -19.26
CA PRO A 123 0.22 -7.17 -18.00
C PRO A 123 0.41 -6.16 -16.86
N VAL A 124 0.61 -4.87 -17.16
CA VAL A 124 0.65 -3.83 -16.12
C VAL A 124 -0.76 -3.57 -15.60
N LEU A 125 -1.74 -3.46 -16.50
CA LEU A 125 -3.15 -3.30 -16.11
C LEU A 125 -3.67 -4.54 -15.36
N ALA A 126 -3.26 -5.74 -15.75
CA ALA A 126 -3.60 -6.95 -15.01
C ALA A 126 -3.07 -6.91 -13.57
N VAL A 127 -1.79 -6.54 -13.36
CA VAL A 127 -1.22 -6.41 -12.02
C VAL A 127 -1.88 -5.29 -11.21
N MET A 128 -2.18 -4.14 -11.82
CA MET A 128 -2.96 -3.07 -11.16
C MET A 128 -4.33 -3.59 -10.73
N SER A 129 -5.01 -4.27 -11.66
CA SER A 129 -6.34 -4.84 -11.43
C SER A 129 -6.30 -5.98 -10.45
N ALA A 130 -5.17 -6.68 -10.27
CA ALA A 130 -4.95 -7.78 -9.34
C ALA A 130 -4.60 -7.32 -7.92
N THR A 131 -3.85 -6.22 -7.81
CA THR A 131 -3.28 -5.72 -6.55
C THR A 131 -3.99 -4.49 -6.00
N GLY A 132 -4.79 -3.79 -6.81
CA GLY A 132 -5.42 -2.52 -6.44
C GLY A 132 -4.47 -1.31 -6.40
N HIS A 133 -3.20 -1.49 -6.81
CA HIS A 133 -2.19 -0.44 -6.73
C HIS A 133 -2.20 0.50 -7.94
N SER A 134 -1.61 1.68 -7.75
CA SER A 134 -1.35 2.62 -8.85
C SER A 134 -0.37 2.05 -9.88
N ARG A 135 -0.39 2.59 -11.10
CA ARG A 135 0.52 2.16 -12.18
C ARG A 135 2.00 2.17 -11.77
N ARG A 136 2.44 3.23 -11.07
CA ARG A 136 3.82 3.35 -10.59
C ARG A 136 4.16 2.25 -9.58
N ALA A 137 3.28 1.99 -8.62
CA ALA A 137 3.48 0.94 -7.63
C ALA A 137 3.47 -0.46 -8.27
N SER A 138 2.55 -0.74 -9.20
CA SER A 138 2.53 -2.01 -9.94
C SER A 138 3.80 -2.23 -10.77
N LEU A 139 4.37 -1.19 -11.40
CA LEU A 139 5.64 -1.29 -12.11
C LEU A 139 6.81 -1.64 -11.17
N ARG A 140 6.83 -1.09 -9.94
CA ARG A 140 7.83 -1.46 -8.92
C ARG A 140 7.68 -2.92 -8.50
N LEU A 141 6.46 -3.40 -8.24
CA LEU A 141 6.21 -4.81 -7.91
C LEU A 141 6.68 -5.76 -9.03
N ILE A 142 6.43 -5.39 -10.29
CA ILE A 142 6.91 -6.15 -11.45
C ILE A 142 8.44 -6.14 -11.53
N ALA A 143 9.09 -5.01 -11.23
CA ALA A 143 10.56 -4.93 -11.17
C ALA A 143 11.13 -5.83 -10.07
N GLN A 144 10.60 -5.75 -8.85
CA GLN A 144 11.02 -6.62 -7.75
C GLN A 144 10.79 -8.12 -8.05
N ALA A 145 9.72 -8.46 -8.76
CA ALA A 145 9.48 -9.84 -9.21
C ALA A 145 10.50 -10.28 -10.27
N ARG A 146 10.95 -9.38 -11.15
CA ARG A 146 12.06 -9.65 -12.09
C ARG A 146 13.39 -9.84 -11.34
N ASP A 147 13.71 -8.95 -10.42
CA ASP A 147 14.98 -9.02 -9.66
C ASP A 147 15.06 -10.30 -8.81
N ALA A 148 13.91 -10.79 -8.33
CA ALA A 148 13.80 -12.07 -7.65
C ALA A 148 13.79 -13.30 -8.59
N GLY A 149 13.98 -13.11 -9.90
CA GLY A 149 14.02 -14.19 -10.89
C GLY A 149 12.66 -14.77 -11.29
N TYR A 150 11.55 -14.17 -10.84
CA TYR A 150 10.20 -14.64 -11.16
C TYR A 150 9.69 -14.13 -12.51
N LEU A 151 10.39 -13.25 -13.22
CA LEU A 151 9.98 -12.77 -14.54
C LEU A 151 11.20 -12.67 -15.45
N ALA A 152 11.00 -12.87 -16.75
CA ALA A 152 12.08 -12.77 -17.72
C ALA A 152 12.65 -11.33 -17.77
N PRO A 153 13.99 -11.18 -17.88
CA PRO A 153 14.61 -9.89 -18.16
C PRO A 153 14.08 -9.30 -19.47
N ARG A 154 13.97 -7.97 -19.56
CA ARG A 154 13.48 -7.28 -20.76
C ARG A 154 14.46 -7.25 -21.95
N HIS A 155 15.59 -7.95 -21.84
CA HIS A 155 16.55 -8.09 -22.93
C HIS A 155 17.12 -9.51 -22.95
N ALA A 156 16.58 -10.33 -23.84
CA ALA A 156 17.44 -11.30 -24.51
C ALA A 156 18.28 -10.48 -25.51
N LYS A 157 19.57 -10.29 -25.22
CA LYS A 157 20.51 -9.93 -26.29
C LYS A 157 20.55 -11.15 -27.23
N GLY A 158 19.82 -11.04 -28.33
CA GLY A 158 20.06 -11.79 -29.57
C GLY A 158 20.71 -10.85 -30.55
#